data_AF-A0A6N2SUD5-F1
#
_entry.id   AF-A0A6N2SUD5-F1
#
_cell.length_a   1.000
_cell.length_b   1.000
_cell.length_c   1.000
_cell.angle_alpha   90.00
_cell.angle_beta   90.00
_cell.angle_gamma   90.00
#
_symmetry.space_group_name_H-M   'P 1'
#
loop_
_entity.id
_entity.type
_entity.pdbx_description
1 polymer ?
#
loop_
_entity_poly.entity_id
_entity_poly.type
_entity_poly.pdbx_seq_one_letter_code
_entity_poly.pdbx_strand_id
1 'polypeptide(L)'
;MYREITDIEEKTLQVAYFLSRRKGGVSKFSIKNIHRQWCQWWGDDFCVDGRKLKIFHNEIVLSSSAVKRGEEQPEYCKYYTEVLLNAQEKIIKAYHPKMTGRENSNLFRKRLIDCRRNHGKALRKKLKKNGLSDRYYIKHNSYTRYVCKLGRYILHDNTQSKDRYCCIGTYDEMCKYIDDNLIEKK
;
A
#
# COMPACT_ATOMS: atom_id res chain seq x y z
N MET A 1 15.75 7.99 11.00
CA MET A 1 14.44 7.56 11.56
C MET A 1 13.72 6.77 10.49
N TYR A 2 13.36 5.50 10.74
CA TYR A 2 12.63 4.72 9.73
C TYR A 2 11.13 5.07 9.76
N ARG A 3 10.47 4.97 8.60
CA ARG A 3 9.06 5.29 8.43
C ARG A 3 8.31 4.03 8.03
N GLU A 4 7.17 3.80 8.67
CA GLU A 4 6.26 2.75 8.25
C GLU A 4 5.72 2.99 6.84
N ILE A 5 5.62 1.92 6.06
CA ILE A 5 5.09 1.99 4.70
C ILE A 5 3.58 2.20 4.79
N THR A 6 3.07 3.22 4.10
CA THR A 6 1.63 3.48 4.00
C THR A 6 1.02 2.74 2.80
N ASP A 7 -0.30 2.52 2.86
CA ASP A 7 -1.15 1.94 1.83
C ASP A 7 -0.69 0.53 1.40
N ILE A 8 -0.11 -0.24 2.34
CA ILE A 8 0.52 -1.56 2.10
C ILE A 8 -0.41 -2.52 1.35
N GLU A 9 -1.68 -2.62 1.76
CA GLU A 9 -2.63 -3.54 1.13
C GLU A 9 -2.87 -3.17 -0.34
N GLU A 10 -3.07 -1.88 -0.62
CA GLU A 10 -3.30 -1.39 -1.97
C GLU A 10 -2.06 -1.59 -2.85
N LYS A 11 -0.88 -1.20 -2.34
CA LYS A 11 0.41 -1.39 -3.02
C LYS A 11 0.68 -2.87 -3.32
N THR A 12 0.38 -3.76 -2.37
CA THR A 12 0.49 -5.22 -2.55
C THR A 12 -0.36 -5.70 -3.72
N LEU A 13 -1.63 -5.28 -3.79
CA LEU A 13 -2.55 -5.68 -4.86
C LEU A 13 -2.12 -5.13 -6.23
N GLN A 14 -1.56 -3.91 -6.27
CA GLN A 14 -0.99 -3.33 -7.49
C GLN A 14 0.23 -4.14 -7.96
N VAL A 15 1.18 -4.44 -7.06
CA VAL A 15 2.33 -5.29 -7.39
C VAL A 15 1.87 -6.66 -7.91
N ALA A 16 0.89 -7.28 -7.25
CA ALA A 16 0.31 -8.56 -7.64
C ALA A 16 -0.27 -8.52 -9.06
N TYR A 17 -1.06 -7.49 -9.37
CA TYR A 17 -1.68 -7.26 -10.67
C TYR A 17 -0.65 -7.22 -11.80
N PHE A 18 0.50 -6.58 -11.58
CA PHE A 18 1.54 -6.45 -12.60
C PHE A 18 2.38 -7.72 -12.71
N LEU A 19 2.78 -8.34 -11.59
CA LEU A 19 3.55 -9.57 -11.61
C LEU A 19 2.76 -10.74 -12.20
N SER A 20 1.43 -10.79 -11.99
CA SER A 20 0.61 -11.89 -12.51
C SER A 20 0.58 -11.98 -14.04
N ARG A 21 0.78 -10.83 -14.73
CA ARG A 21 0.84 -10.74 -16.20
C ARG A 21 2.14 -11.30 -16.78
N ARG A 22 3.19 -11.44 -15.96
CA ARG A 22 4.45 -12.02 -16.40
C ARG A 22 4.30 -13.53 -16.62
N LYS A 23 5.06 -14.06 -17.58
CA LYS A 23 5.18 -15.50 -17.81
C LYS A 23 5.76 -16.19 -16.57
N GLY A 24 5.35 -17.45 -16.36
CA GLY A 24 5.79 -18.27 -15.23
C GLY A 24 4.69 -18.53 -14.20
N GLY A 25 4.92 -19.53 -13.35
CA GLY A 25 4.05 -19.94 -12.26
C GLY A 25 4.23 -19.07 -11.01
N VAL A 26 4.13 -19.70 -9.84
CA VAL A 26 4.20 -19.03 -8.53
C VAL A 26 5.58 -18.38 -8.27
N SER A 27 6.65 -18.93 -8.84
CA SER A 27 8.03 -18.44 -8.66
C SER A 27 8.24 -16.97 -9.08
N LYS A 28 7.38 -16.42 -9.93
CA LYS A 28 7.43 -15.00 -10.31
C LYS A 28 7.12 -14.06 -9.14
N PHE A 29 6.45 -14.54 -8.10
CA PHE A 29 6.15 -13.81 -6.87
C PHE A 29 7.25 -13.97 -5.82
N SER A 30 8.52 -14.09 -6.22
CA SER A 30 9.65 -14.06 -5.28
C SER A 30 9.77 -12.68 -4.61
N ILE A 31 10.32 -12.65 -3.40
CA ILE A 31 10.58 -11.41 -2.65
C ILE A 31 11.36 -10.40 -3.49
N LYS A 32 12.38 -10.87 -4.23
CA LYS A 32 13.14 -10.05 -5.17
C LYS A 32 12.27 -9.39 -6.25
N ASN A 33 11.33 -10.13 -6.84
CA ASN A 33 10.46 -9.61 -7.88
C ASN A 33 9.39 -8.66 -7.32
N ILE A 34 8.85 -8.96 -6.14
CA ILE A 34 7.89 -8.09 -5.43
C ILE A 34 8.56 -6.76 -5.09
N HIS A 35 9.69 -6.78 -4.40
CA HIS A 35 10.46 -5.58 -4.06
C HIS A 35 10.85 -4.78 -5.30
N ARG A 36 11.35 -5.44 -6.36
CA ARG A 36 11.69 -4.74 -7.61
C ARG A 36 10.47 -4.04 -8.20
N GLN A 37 9.31 -4.69 -8.24
CA GLN A 37 8.08 -4.09 -8.78
C GLN A 37 7.56 -2.97 -7.87
N TRP A 38 7.68 -3.12 -6.56
CA TRP A 38 7.28 -2.12 -5.57
C TRP A 38 8.12 -0.84 -5.69
N CYS A 39 9.45 -0.99 -5.72
CA CYS A 39 10.38 0.14 -5.81
C CYS A 39 10.34 0.87 -7.15
N GLN A 40 9.71 0.31 -8.19
CA GLN A 40 9.45 1.04 -9.44
C GLN A 40 8.47 2.20 -9.27
N TRP A 41 7.55 2.13 -8.30
CA TRP A 41 6.57 3.18 -8.04
C TRP A 41 6.79 3.88 -6.70
N TRP A 42 7.30 3.16 -5.70
CA TRP A 42 7.49 3.66 -4.34
C TRP A 42 8.87 3.30 -3.82
N GLY A 43 9.92 3.74 -4.54
CA GLY A 43 11.31 3.47 -4.16
C GLY A 43 11.67 3.99 -2.76
N ASP A 44 11.03 5.08 -2.34
CA ASP A 44 11.26 5.70 -1.02
C ASP A 44 10.71 4.85 0.13
N ASP A 45 9.77 3.93 -0.13
CA ASP A 45 9.26 2.99 0.89
C ASP A 45 10.38 2.10 1.46
N PHE A 46 11.42 1.83 0.67
CA PHE A 46 12.58 1.02 1.06
C PHE A 46 13.86 1.87 1.15
N CYS A 47 13.71 3.10 1.66
CA CYS A 47 14.79 4.05 1.88
C CYS A 47 14.78 4.52 3.34
N VAL A 48 15.91 4.41 4.03
CA VAL A 48 16.09 4.90 5.40
C VAL A 48 17.28 5.85 5.44
N ASP A 49 17.05 7.08 5.88
CA ASP A 49 18.07 8.14 5.98
C ASP A 49 18.86 8.32 4.66
N GLY A 50 18.15 8.32 3.53
CA GLY A 50 18.71 8.47 2.18
C GLY A 50 19.39 7.22 1.61
N ARG A 51 19.44 6.12 2.37
CA ARG A 51 20.05 4.85 1.95
C ARG A 51 18.99 3.86 1.50
N LYS A 52 19.13 3.38 0.26
CA LYS A 52 18.27 2.33 -0.29
C LYS A 52 18.60 0.98 0.33
N LEU A 53 17.58 0.34 0.87
CA LEU A 53 17.66 -1.02 1.38
C LEU A 53 17.82 -2.02 0.22
N LYS A 54 18.45 -3.15 0.50
CA LYS A 54 18.79 -4.16 -0.50
C LYS A 54 18.19 -5.51 -0.11
N ILE A 55 18.04 -6.39 -1.09
CA ILE A 55 17.68 -7.79 -0.83
C ILE A 55 18.95 -8.65 -0.80
N PHE A 56 19.06 -9.48 0.23
CA PHE A 56 20.06 -10.55 0.33
C PHE A 56 19.38 -11.80 0.89
N HIS A 57 19.46 -12.94 0.19
CA HIS A 57 18.80 -14.21 0.58
C HIS A 57 17.32 -14.08 1.03
N ASN A 58 16.52 -13.28 0.32
CA ASN A 58 15.11 -12.97 0.61
C ASN A 58 14.85 -12.05 1.81
N GLU A 59 15.89 -11.51 2.43
CA GLU A 59 15.78 -10.54 3.52
C GLU A 59 16.14 -9.13 3.04
N ILE A 60 15.54 -8.13 3.67
CA ILE A 60 15.93 -6.74 3.52
C ILE A 60 17.12 -6.47 4.42
N VAL A 61 18.17 -5.89 3.86
CA VAL A 61 19.44 -5.59 4.54
C VAL A 61 19.94 -4.21 4.14
N LEU A 62 20.70 -3.56 5.02
CA LEU A 62 21.37 -2.31 4.70
C LEU A 62 22.65 -2.58 3.88
N SER A 63 23.38 -3.65 4.21
CA SER A 63 24.63 -4.02 3.55
C SER A 63 24.80 -5.52 3.42
N SER A 64 24.80 -6.02 2.18
CA SER A 64 25.08 -7.44 1.90
C SER A 64 26.49 -7.87 2.29
N SER A 65 27.47 -6.95 2.23
CA SER A 65 28.84 -7.22 2.65
C SER A 65 28.96 -7.37 4.17
N ALA A 66 28.18 -6.59 4.93
CA ALA A 66 28.10 -6.70 6.38
C ALA A 66 27.56 -8.07 6.78
N VAL A 67 26.44 -8.48 6.16
CA VAL A 67 25.86 -9.83 6.40
C VAL A 67 26.85 -10.95 6.08
N LYS A 68 27.60 -10.86 4.97
CA LYS A 68 28.64 -11.85 4.62
C LYS A 68 29.76 -11.94 5.65
N ARG A 69 30.02 -10.88 6.43
CA ARG A 69 30.99 -10.87 7.53
C ARG A 69 30.37 -11.27 8.88
N GLY A 70 29.09 -11.63 8.91
CA GLY A 70 28.37 -11.96 10.14
C GLY A 70 27.92 -10.76 10.97
N GLU A 71 27.94 -9.55 10.39
CA GLU A 71 27.49 -8.34 11.09
C GLU A 71 25.96 -8.26 11.11
N GLU A 72 25.42 -7.95 12.29
CA GLU A 72 23.98 -7.73 12.48
C GLU A 72 23.48 -6.53 11.67
N GLN A 73 22.25 -6.67 11.15
CA GLN A 73 21.57 -5.59 10.44
C GLN A 73 20.70 -4.79 11.41
N PRO A 74 20.44 -3.49 11.14
CA PRO A 74 19.54 -2.69 11.94
C PRO A 74 18.16 -3.35 12.10
N GLU A 75 17.54 -3.22 13.27
CA GLU A 75 16.27 -3.90 13.58
C GLU A 75 15.14 -3.58 12.58
N TYR A 76 15.08 -2.35 12.07
CA TYR A 76 14.07 -1.96 11.07
C TYR A 76 14.14 -2.79 9.78
N CYS A 77 15.27 -3.43 9.46
CA CYS A 77 15.38 -4.35 8.33
C CYS A 77 14.42 -5.55 8.47
N LYS A 78 14.13 -5.99 9.70
CA LYS A 78 13.16 -7.05 9.98
C LYS A 78 11.74 -6.61 9.57
N TYR A 79 11.34 -5.39 9.95
CA TYR A 79 10.05 -4.82 9.53
C TYR A 79 9.88 -4.82 8.01
N TYR A 80 10.85 -4.32 7.26
CA TYR A 80 10.76 -4.30 5.79
C TYR A 80 10.76 -5.70 5.16
N THR A 81 11.46 -6.65 5.78
CA THR A 81 11.42 -8.06 5.38
C THR A 81 10.03 -8.65 5.59
N GLU A 82 9.44 -8.45 6.76
CA GLU A 82 8.09 -8.90 7.09
C GLU A 82 7.04 -8.30 6.16
N VAL A 83 7.15 -7.02 5.79
CA VAL A 83 6.25 -6.41 4.80
C VAL A 83 6.27 -7.18 3.48
N LEU A 84 7.45 -7.54 2.97
CA LEU A 84 7.56 -8.28 1.71
C LEU A 84 7.11 -9.73 1.84
N LEU A 85 7.40 -10.40 2.96
CA LEU A 85 6.93 -11.76 3.24
C LEU A 85 5.40 -11.82 3.31
N ASN A 86 4.79 -10.90 4.04
CA ASN A 86 3.33 -10.78 4.14
C ASN A 86 2.69 -10.45 2.79
N ALA A 87 3.33 -9.58 2.00
CA ALA A 87 2.88 -9.29 0.63
C ALA A 87 2.97 -10.55 -0.24
N GLN A 88 4.08 -11.29 -0.19
CA GLN A 88 4.28 -12.52 -0.94
C GLN A 88 3.21 -13.56 -0.60
N GLU A 89 2.99 -13.83 0.69
CA GLU A 89 2.00 -14.81 1.14
C GLU A 89 0.60 -14.47 0.62
N LYS A 90 0.18 -13.21 0.77
CA LYS A 90 -1.13 -12.72 0.27
C LYS A 90 -1.27 -12.91 -1.24
N ILE A 91 -0.21 -12.62 -1.99
CA ILE A 91 -0.20 -12.76 -3.45
C ILE A 91 -0.31 -14.24 -3.85
N ILE A 92 0.50 -15.11 -3.24
CA ILE A 92 0.52 -16.54 -3.55
C ILE A 92 -0.83 -17.18 -3.22
N LYS A 93 -1.40 -16.88 -2.04
CA LYS A 93 -2.71 -17.39 -1.60
C LYS A 93 -3.86 -16.98 -2.53
N ALA A 94 -3.76 -15.80 -3.14
CA ALA A 94 -4.76 -15.29 -4.07
C ALA A 94 -4.53 -15.69 -5.54
N TYR A 95 -3.37 -16.26 -5.88
CA TYR A 95 -3.03 -16.66 -7.24
C TYR A 95 -3.60 -18.05 -7.58
N HIS A 96 -4.16 -18.19 -8.78
CA HIS A 96 -4.68 -19.47 -9.27
C HIS A 96 -3.80 -20.02 -10.40
N PRO A 97 -3.03 -21.10 -10.18
CA PRO A 97 -2.10 -21.63 -11.19
C PRO A 97 -2.77 -22.12 -12.49
N LYS A 98 -4.05 -22.52 -12.42
CA LYS A 98 -4.83 -22.98 -13.57
C LYS A 98 -5.36 -21.82 -14.44
N MET A 99 -5.37 -20.60 -13.92
CA MET A 99 -5.77 -19.41 -14.66
C MET A 99 -4.58 -18.85 -15.45
N THR A 100 -4.87 -18.29 -16.62
CA THR A 100 -3.91 -17.51 -17.39
C THR A 100 -3.40 -16.29 -16.61
N GLY A 101 -2.27 -15.73 -17.04
CA GLY A 101 -1.76 -14.49 -16.44
C GLY A 101 -2.74 -13.32 -16.53
N ARG A 102 -3.55 -13.26 -17.60
CA ARG A 102 -4.58 -12.24 -17.79
C ARG A 102 -5.74 -12.41 -16.81
N GLU A 103 -6.23 -13.63 -16.62
CA GLU A 103 -7.30 -13.94 -15.66
C GLU A 103 -6.87 -13.64 -14.23
N ASN A 104 -5.67 -14.08 -13.83
CA ASN A 104 -5.09 -13.73 -12.52
C ASN A 104 -4.95 -12.20 -12.36
N SER A 105 -4.49 -11.50 -13.40
CA SER A 105 -4.40 -10.03 -13.37
C SER A 105 -5.76 -9.38 -13.17
N ASN A 106 -6.81 -9.87 -13.85
CA ASN A 106 -8.17 -9.38 -13.65
C ASN A 106 -8.70 -9.67 -12.24
N LEU A 107 -8.35 -10.81 -11.64
CA LEU A 107 -8.69 -11.13 -10.25
C LEU A 107 -8.05 -10.13 -9.28
N PHE A 108 -6.75 -9.86 -9.42
CA PHE A 108 -6.08 -8.86 -8.59
C PHE A 108 -6.64 -7.44 -8.81
N ARG A 109 -7.01 -7.10 -10.05
CA ARG A 109 -7.70 -5.84 -10.35
C ARG A 109 -9.03 -5.73 -9.62
N LYS A 110 -9.84 -6.79 -9.60
CA LYS A 110 -11.11 -6.83 -8.88
C LYS A 110 -10.89 -6.62 -7.38
N ARG A 111 -9.94 -7.37 -6.79
CA ARG A 111 -9.55 -7.21 -5.38
C ARG A 111 -9.09 -5.79 -5.05
N LEU A 112 -8.31 -5.17 -5.94
CA LEU A 112 -7.88 -3.77 -5.80
C LEU A 112 -9.06 -2.79 -5.78
N ILE A 113 -10.04 -2.96 -6.67
CA ILE A 113 -11.25 -2.13 -6.69
C ILE A 113 -12.06 -2.30 -5.40
N ASP A 114 -12.16 -3.52 -4.90
CA ASP A 114 -12.89 -3.81 -3.65
C ASP A 114 -12.15 -3.25 -2.42
N CYS A 115 -10.82 -3.35 -2.38
CA CYS A 115 -9.96 -2.71 -1.36
C CYS A 115 -10.24 -1.19 -1.30
N ARG A 116 -10.23 -0.48 -2.44
CA ARG A 116 -10.54 0.96 -2.50
C ARG A 116 -11.96 1.31 -2.05
N ARG A 117 -12.94 0.48 -2.41
CA ARG A 117 -14.33 0.63 -1.92
C ARG A 117 -14.40 0.47 -0.40
N ASN A 118 -13.67 -0.50 0.15
CA ASN A 118 -13.62 -0.77 1.58
C ASN A 118 -12.91 0.36 2.34
N HIS A 119 -11.81 0.90 1.82
CA HIS A 119 -11.17 2.11 2.33
C HIS A 119 -12.16 3.29 2.41
N GLY A 120 -12.89 3.56 1.34
CA GLY A 120 -13.91 4.63 1.35
C GLY A 120 -15.03 4.40 2.37
N LYS A 121 -15.47 3.14 2.57
CA LYS A 121 -16.42 2.78 3.62
C LYS A 121 -15.83 2.96 5.02
N ALA A 122 -14.58 2.55 5.22
CA ALA A 122 -13.86 2.66 6.50
C ALA A 122 -13.68 4.12 6.89
N LEU A 123 -13.30 5.00 5.96
CA LEU A 123 -13.19 6.43 6.22
C LEU A 123 -14.53 7.06 6.61
N ARG A 124 -15.63 6.74 5.91
CA ARG A 124 -16.98 7.20 6.30
C ARG A 124 -17.39 6.68 7.68
N LYS A 125 -17.06 5.42 7.99
CA LYS A 125 -17.30 4.84 9.31
C LYS A 125 -16.48 5.57 10.40
N LYS A 126 -15.25 5.95 10.09
CA LYS A 126 -14.37 6.73 10.98
C LYS A 126 -14.98 8.11 11.29
N LEU A 127 -15.51 8.82 10.30
CA LEU A 127 -16.22 10.09 10.53
C LEU A 127 -17.44 9.89 11.43
N LYS A 128 -18.29 8.90 11.11
CA LYS A 128 -19.48 8.59 11.90
C LYS A 128 -19.15 8.26 13.36
N LYS A 129 -18.12 7.44 13.59
CA LYS A 129 -17.69 7.03 14.94
C LYS A 129 -17.25 8.22 15.81
N ASN A 130 -16.73 9.29 15.19
CA ASN A 130 -16.25 10.47 15.88
C ASN A 130 -17.24 11.65 15.83
N GLY A 131 -18.51 11.43 15.47
CA GLY A 131 -19.53 12.49 15.42
C GLY A 131 -19.31 13.54 14.31
N LEU A 132 -18.46 13.24 13.32
CA LEU A 132 -18.06 14.19 12.27
C LEU A 132 -18.94 14.14 11.02
N SER A 133 -19.90 13.21 10.94
CA SER A 133 -20.64 12.90 9.70
C SER A 133 -21.59 14.00 9.22
N ASP A 134 -22.04 14.88 10.11
CA ASP A 134 -22.99 15.93 9.76
C ASP A 134 -22.28 17.11 9.07
N ARG A 135 -21.02 17.35 9.45
CA ARG A 135 -20.18 18.41 8.90
C ARG A 135 -19.31 17.92 7.76
N TYR A 136 -18.77 16.71 7.83
CA TYR A 136 -17.79 16.23 6.85
C TYR A 136 -18.30 15.03 6.06
N TYR A 137 -18.01 15.02 4.76
CA TYR A 137 -18.30 13.88 3.90
C TYR A 137 -17.13 13.54 2.97
N ILE A 138 -17.09 12.27 2.53
CA ILE A 138 -16.00 11.75 1.72
C ILE A 138 -16.51 11.31 0.36
N LYS A 139 -15.94 11.92 -0.70
CA LYS A 139 -16.08 11.47 -2.08
C LYS A 139 -14.89 10.61 -2.46
N HIS A 140 -15.19 9.50 -3.14
CA HIS A 140 -14.16 8.64 -3.72
C HIS A 140 -13.76 9.20 -5.08
N ASN A 141 -12.49 9.61 -5.25
CA ASN A 141 -12.01 9.99 -6.57
C ASN A 141 -11.78 8.72 -7.39
N SER A 142 -12.42 8.65 -8.55
CA SER A 142 -12.63 7.45 -9.36
C SER A 142 -11.35 7.00 -10.10
N TYR A 143 -10.28 6.68 -9.38
CA TYR A 143 -9.13 5.98 -9.96
C TYR A 143 -9.41 4.49 -10.25
N THR A 144 -10.68 4.06 -10.34
CA THR A 144 -11.06 2.67 -10.66
C THR A 144 -10.52 2.21 -12.02
N ARG A 145 -10.23 3.15 -12.92
CA ARG A 145 -9.60 2.88 -14.23
C ARG A 145 -8.06 2.81 -14.16
N TYR A 146 -7.44 3.39 -13.14
CA TYR A 146 -5.98 3.52 -13.03
C TYR A 146 -5.43 2.56 -11.97
N VAL A 147 -4.93 1.42 -12.43
CA VAL A 147 -4.36 0.38 -11.57
C VAL A 147 -2.98 0.78 -11.02
N CYS A 148 -2.26 1.69 -11.68
CA CYS A 148 -0.91 2.13 -11.27
C CYS A 148 -0.90 3.32 -10.29
N LYS A 149 -2.04 3.98 -10.06
CA LYS A 149 -2.13 5.11 -9.12
C LYS A 149 -2.83 4.67 -7.86
N LEU A 150 -2.32 5.06 -6.69
CA LEU A 150 -3.01 4.84 -5.42
C LEU A 150 -4.39 5.53 -5.44
N GLY A 151 -5.37 4.91 -4.79
CA GLY A 151 -6.70 5.47 -4.61
C GLY A 151 -6.60 6.81 -3.88
N ARG A 152 -7.40 7.79 -4.31
CA ARG A 152 -7.50 9.09 -3.64
C ARG A 152 -8.91 9.31 -3.14
N TYR A 153 -9.00 9.87 -1.95
CA TYR A 153 -10.24 10.21 -1.27
C TYR A 153 -10.24 11.72 -1.05
N ILE A 154 -11.40 12.34 -1.20
CA ILE A 154 -11.59 13.77 -1.04
C ILE A 154 -12.52 13.98 0.14
N LEU A 155 -12.04 14.73 1.13
CA LEU A 155 -12.81 15.15 2.29
C LEU A 155 -13.34 16.57 2.05
N HIS A 156 -14.64 16.74 2.21
CA HIS A 156 -15.31 18.03 2.14
C HIS A 156 -15.91 18.42 3.48
N ASP A 157 -16.00 19.72 3.72
CA ASP A 157 -16.77 20.33 4.81
C ASP A 157 -18.06 20.92 4.22
N ASN A 158 -19.22 20.52 4.74
CA ASN A 158 -20.53 20.98 4.32
C ASN A 158 -20.75 22.48 4.55
N THR A 159 -19.97 23.11 5.44
CA THR A 159 -20.02 24.56 5.68
C THR A 159 -19.30 25.37 4.59
N GLN A 160 -18.51 24.70 3.75
CA GLN A 160 -17.78 25.33 2.65
C GLN A 160 -18.48 25.11 1.31
N SER A 161 -18.10 25.90 0.28
CA SER A 161 -18.62 25.72 -1.07
C SER A 161 -18.33 24.30 -1.59
N LYS A 162 -19.19 23.79 -2.48
CA LYS A 162 -19.07 22.43 -3.05
C LYS A 162 -17.74 22.18 -3.79
N ASP A 163 -17.07 23.25 -4.20
CA ASP A 163 -15.79 23.22 -4.92
C ASP A 163 -14.57 23.24 -3.99
N ARG A 164 -14.78 23.42 -2.67
CA ARG A 164 -13.71 23.43 -1.68
C ARG A 164 -13.64 22.08 -0.98
N TYR A 165 -12.42 21.57 -0.83
CA TYR A 165 -12.12 20.35 -0.09
C TYR A 165 -11.08 20.65 0.99
N CYS A 166 -11.18 19.95 2.12
CA CYS A 166 -10.27 20.10 3.25
C CYS A 166 -8.97 19.32 3.01
N CYS A 167 -9.10 18.11 2.46
CA CYS A 167 -8.00 17.20 2.23
C CYS A 167 -8.27 16.34 1.00
N ILE A 168 -7.21 16.07 0.23
CA ILE A 168 -7.18 15.04 -0.80
C ILE A 168 -5.94 14.18 -0.57
N GLY A 169 -6.13 12.87 -0.43
CA GLY A 169 -5.04 11.98 -0.03
C GLY A 169 -5.34 10.52 -0.31
N THR A 170 -4.34 9.65 -0.10
CA THR A 170 -4.51 8.19 -0.03
C THR A 170 -5.33 7.80 1.20
N TYR A 171 -5.56 6.49 1.41
CA TYR A 171 -6.34 6.05 2.55
C TYR A 171 -5.66 6.41 3.87
N ASP A 172 -4.37 6.11 3.98
CA ASP A 172 -3.61 6.38 5.21
C ASP A 172 -3.37 7.89 5.43
N GLU A 173 -3.11 8.66 4.36
CA GLU A 173 -3.03 10.12 4.45
C GLU A 173 -4.34 10.72 4.98
N MET A 174 -5.48 10.21 4.51
CA MET A 174 -6.79 10.68 4.96
C MET A 174 -7.09 10.27 6.41
N CYS A 175 -6.75 9.03 6.80
CA CYS A 175 -6.87 8.58 8.18
C CYS A 175 -6.08 9.50 9.12
N LYS A 176 -4.81 9.76 8.77
CA LYS A 176 -3.94 10.66 9.53
C LYS A 176 -4.51 12.08 9.61
N TYR A 177 -4.99 12.64 8.51
CA TYR A 177 -5.59 13.98 8.50
C TYR A 177 -6.78 14.07 9.45
N ILE A 178 -7.69 13.08 9.42
CA ILE A 178 -8.85 13.03 10.31
C ILE A 178 -8.40 12.95 11.78
N ASP A 179 -7.45 12.08 12.09
CA ASP A 179 -6.96 11.88 13.46
C ASP A 179 -6.23 13.11 14.00
N ASP A 180 -5.42 13.77 13.18
CA ASP A 180 -4.58 14.88 13.62
C ASP A 180 -5.34 16.22 13.67
N ASN A 181 -6.36 16.42 12.83
CA ASN A 181 -6.98 17.75 12.63
C ASN A 181 -8.46 17.83 13.01
N LEU A 182 -9.19 16.71 13.04
CA LEU A 182 -10.65 16.73 13.24
C LEU A 182 -11.08 16.10 14.55
N ILE A 183 -10.29 15.19 15.09
CA ILE A 183 -10.56 14.55 16.38
C ILE A 183 -9.80 15.34 17.44
N GLU A 184 -10.54 15.93 18.39
CA GLU A 184 -9.92 16.61 19.53
C GLU A 184 -9.07 15.61 20.33
N LYS A 185 -7.80 15.94 20.54
CA LYS A 185 -6.93 15.20 21.45
C LYS A 185 -7.35 15.58 22.87
N LYS A 186 -8.05 14.67 23.54
CA LYS A 186 -8.32 14.77 24.98
C LYS A 186 -7.03 14.70 25.78
#